data_AF-A0A674DJE8-F1
#
_entry.id   AF-A0A674DJE8-F1
#
_cell.length_a   1.000
_cell.length_b   1.000
_cell.length_c   1.000
_cell.angle_alpha   90.00
_cell.angle_beta   90.00
_cell.angle_gamma   90.00
#
_symmetry.space_group_name_H-M   'P 1'
#
loop_
_entity.id
_entity.type
_entity.pdbx_description
1 polymer ?
#
loop_
_entity_poly.entity_id
_entity_poly.type
_entity_poly.pdbx_seq_one_letter_code
_entity_poly.pdbx_strand_id
1 'polypeptide(L)'
;MSVNLSKNGAALTAAYKEVVDVKSDTNWALFTYEGNTNDIRLAEKGDGGLEEMVEELSSGKVMYAFCCVKDPNSCLCKYVLINWTGEGVKDSRKGQCANHVISMGNFLRVRCPCDHQCTGRG
;
A
#
# COMPACT_ATOMS: atom_id res chain seq x y z
N MET A 1 4.01 -12.08 -15.76
CA MET A 1 4.78 -10.81 -15.86
C MET A 1 5.00 -10.29 -14.46
N SER A 2 6.13 -9.62 -14.20
CA SER A 2 6.43 -9.02 -12.91
C SER A 2 5.97 -7.57 -12.87
N VAL A 3 5.59 -7.09 -11.69
CA VAL A 3 5.40 -5.66 -11.42
C VAL A 3 6.75 -4.94 -11.46
N ASN A 4 6.77 -3.72 -11.99
CA ASN A 4 7.95 -2.86 -12.00
C ASN A 4 7.81 -1.78 -10.91
N LEU A 5 8.66 -1.90 -9.90
CA LEU A 5 8.75 -0.98 -8.76
C LEU A 5 9.99 -0.09 -8.85
N SER A 6 10.88 -0.34 -9.82
CA SER A 6 12.17 0.34 -9.93
C SER A 6 12.05 1.72 -10.57
N LYS A 7 11.16 1.87 -11.57
CA LYS A 7 10.99 3.13 -12.31
C LYS A 7 10.66 4.32 -11.39
N ASN A 8 9.71 4.14 -10.48
CA ASN A 8 9.29 5.16 -9.52
C ASN A 8 9.71 4.81 -8.07
N GLY A 9 10.67 3.91 -7.89
CA GLY A 9 11.00 3.33 -6.59
C GLY A 9 11.33 4.36 -5.52
N ALA A 10 11.98 5.47 -5.89
CA ALA A 10 12.29 6.56 -4.97
C ALA A 10 11.02 7.24 -4.42
N ALA A 11 10.05 7.56 -5.29
CA ALA A 11 8.78 8.18 -4.89
C ALA A 11 7.92 7.21 -4.07
N LEU A 12 7.87 5.93 -4.47
CA LEU A 12 7.15 4.89 -3.72
C LEU A 12 7.73 4.70 -2.31
N THR A 13 9.06 4.65 -2.21
CA THR A 13 9.76 4.50 -0.93
C THR A 13 9.60 5.74 -0.06
N ALA A 14 9.62 6.95 -0.65
CA ALA A 14 9.41 8.19 0.07
C ALA A 14 8.00 8.23 0.69
N ALA A 15 6.96 8.00 -0.11
CA ALA A 15 5.58 7.97 0.39
C ALA A 15 5.36 6.88 1.44
N TYR A 16 5.93 5.69 1.23
CA TYR A 16 5.91 4.63 2.24
C TYR A 16 6.58 5.04 3.55
N LYS A 17 7.75 5.69 3.48
CA LYS A 17 8.46 6.17 4.67
C LYS A 17 7.65 7.22 5.41
N GLU A 18 6.95 8.12 4.72
CA GLU A 18 6.08 9.10 5.36
C GLU A 18 4.93 8.43 6.11
N VAL A 19 4.28 7.41 5.54
CA VAL A 19 3.20 6.68 6.23
C VAL A 19 3.69 5.88 7.44
N VAL A 20 4.93 5.38 7.40
CA VAL A 20 5.55 4.60 8.49
C VAL A 20 6.17 5.52 9.56
N ASP A 21 6.52 6.74 9.19
CA ASP A 21 7.10 7.70 10.11
C ASP A 21 6.03 8.30 11.02
N VAL A 22 6.12 7.98 12.31
CA VAL A 22 5.14 8.42 13.32
C VAL A 22 5.14 9.94 13.53
N LYS A 23 6.18 10.65 13.06
CA LYS A 23 6.26 12.12 13.15
C LYS A 23 5.59 12.81 11.97
N SER A 24 5.30 12.07 10.90
CA SER A 24 4.63 12.58 9.72
C SER A 24 3.12 12.50 9.92
N ASP A 25 2.41 13.54 9.50
CA ASP A 25 0.94 13.56 9.58
C ASP A 25 0.30 12.59 8.57
N THR A 26 1.03 12.21 7.50
CA THR A 26 0.55 11.29 6.48
C THR A 26 0.22 9.92 7.06
N ASN A 27 -1.04 9.47 6.90
CA ASN A 27 -1.51 8.20 7.42
C ASN A 27 -1.78 7.17 6.32
N TRP A 28 -1.88 7.59 5.07
CA TRP A 28 -2.14 6.68 3.96
C TRP A 28 -1.42 7.12 2.68
N ALA A 29 -1.14 6.15 1.82
CA ALA A 29 -0.60 6.34 0.49
C ALA A 29 -1.29 5.38 -0.49
N LEU A 30 -1.64 5.89 -1.65
CA LEU A 30 -2.30 5.14 -2.71
C LEU A 30 -1.35 4.99 -3.90
N PHE A 31 -1.22 3.78 -4.38
CA PHE A 31 -0.38 3.43 -5.52
C PHE A 31 -1.24 2.89 -6.66
N THR A 32 -0.88 3.24 -7.90
CA THR A 32 -1.59 2.77 -9.09
C THR A 32 -0.64 2.48 -10.24
N TYR A 33 -1.16 1.86 -11.29
CA TYR A 33 -0.40 1.57 -12.50
C TYR A 33 -0.30 2.80 -13.43
N GLU A 34 0.83 2.91 -14.12
CA GLU A 34 1.03 3.86 -15.22
C GLU A 34 0.39 3.35 -16.51
N GLY A 35 -0.81 3.81 -16.81
CA GLY A 35 -1.51 3.44 -18.05
C GLY A 35 -1.73 1.94 -18.16
N ASN A 36 -1.21 1.33 -19.24
CA ASN A 36 -1.32 -0.12 -19.49
C ASN A 36 -0.01 -0.89 -19.19
N THR A 37 0.99 -0.25 -18.58
CA THR A 37 2.24 -0.92 -18.22
C THR A 37 2.17 -1.54 -16.82
N ASN A 38 3.17 -2.32 -16.45
CA ASN A 38 3.27 -2.90 -15.09
C ASN A 38 4.05 -2.00 -14.14
N ASP A 39 4.28 -0.73 -14.51
CA ASP A 39 4.98 0.24 -13.68
C ASP A 39 4.02 0.83 -12.64
N ILE A 40 4.42 0.77 -11.37
CA ILE A 40 3.68 1.38 -10.27
C ILE A 40 4.16 2.82 -10.09
N ARG A 41 3.23 3.72 -9.83
CA ARG A 41 3.47 5.09 -9.37
C ARG A 41 2.67 5.40 -8.11
N LEU A 42 3.09 6.44 -7.41
CA LEU A 42 2.26 7.09 -6.40
C LEU A 42 1.07 7.76 -7.12
N ALA A 43 -0.15 7.47 -6.66
CA ALA A 43 -1.35 8.15 -7.10
C ALA A 43 -1.56 9.39 -6.22
N GLU A 44 -1.76 9.16 -4.93
CA GLU A 44 -2.10 10.16 -3.92
C GLU A 44 -1.55 9.71 -2.56
N LYS A 45 -1.46 10.64 -1.61
CA LYS A 45 -1.18 10.37 -0.19
C LYS A 45 -1.83 11.46 0.66
N GLY A 46 -2.18 11.14 1.90
CA GLY A 46 -2.87 12.09 2.77
C GLY A 46 -2.86 11.71 4.24
N ASP A 47 -3.47 12.57 5.03
CA ASP A 47 -3.63 12.47 6.48
C ASP A 47 -5.09 12.30 6.93
N GLY A 48 -6.06 12.32 6.01
CA GLY A 48 -7.49 12.08 6.32
C GLY A 48 -7.86 10.63 6.64
N GLY A 49 -6.88 9.75 6.85
CA GLY A 49 -7.08 8.36 7.26
C GLY A 49 -7.78 7.48 6.21
N LEU A 50 -8.53 6.50 6.68
CA LEU A 50 -9.21 5.50 5.84
C LEU A 50 -10.37 6.10 5.02
N GLU A 51 -11.05 7.13 5.54
CA GLU A 51 -12.21 7.73 4.88
C GLU A 51 -11.79 8.45 3.60
N GLU A 52 -10.81 9.36 3.71
CA GLU A 52 -10.23 10.09 2.57
C GLU A 52 -9.61 9.14 1.53
N MET A 53 -8.88 8.12 2.00
CA MET A 53 -8.28 7.11 1.14
C MET A 53 -9.33 6.37 0.29
N VAL A 54 -10.52 6.08 0.83
CA VAL A 54 -11.59 5.37 0.11
C VAL A 54 -12.22 6.26 -0.95
N GLU A 55 -12.32 7.57 -0.72
CA GLU A 55 -12.85 8.54 -1.70
C GLU A 55 -11.96 8.63 -2.95
N GLU A 56 -10.65 8.48 -2.79
CA GLU A 56 -9.68 8.47 -3.90
C GLU A 56 -9.63 7.14 -4.69
N LEU A 57 -10.32 6.09 -4.23
CA LEU A 57 -10.36 4.80 -4.93
C LEU A 57 -11.17 4.89 -6.23
N SER A 58 -10.51 4.59 -7.35
CA SER A 58 -11.19 4.53 -8.65
C SER A 58 -11.69 3.12 -8.97
N SER A 59 -12.95 3.00 -9.38
CA SER A 59 -13.56 1.74 -9.86
C SER A 59 -13.08 1.30 -11.26
N GLY A 60 -12.34 2.14 -11.99
CA GLY A 60 -11.82 1.81 -13.32
C GLY A 60 -10.40 1.23 -13.34
N LYS A 61 -9.72 1.12 -12.18
CA LYS A 61 -8.29 0.82 -12.10
C LYS A 61 -7.99 -0.17 -10.98
N VAL A 62 -6.82 -0.81 -11.07
CA VAL A 62 -6.23 -1.54 -9.95
C VAL A 62 -5.37 -0.58 -9.15
N MET A 63 -5.56 -0.58 -7.84
CA MET A 63 -4.85 0.31 -6.92
C MET A 63 -4.40 -0.48 -5.69
N TYR A 64 -3.32 -0.03 -5.08
CA TYR A 64 -2.80 -0.56 -3.83
C TYR A 64 -2.82 0.57 -2.82
N ALA A 65 -3.66 0.45 -1.80
CA ALA A 65 -3.71 1.43 -0.73
C ALA A 65 -2.94 0.91 0.47
N PHE A 66 -2.10 1.75 1.04
CA PHE A 66 -1.30 1.44 2.21
C PHE A 66 -1.62 2.45 3.31
N CYS A 67 -2.20 1.99 4.41
CA CYS A 67 -2.69 2.85 5.49
C CYS A 67 -2.14 2.41 6.84
N CYS A 68 -1.87 3.39 7.70
CA CYS A 68 -1.50 3.26 9.09
C CYS A 68 -2.72 3.56 9.96
N VAL A 69 -3.17 2.56 10.74
CA VAL A 69 -4.31 2.65 11.65
C VAL A 69 -3.78 2.54 13.08
N LYS A 70 -4.02 3.58 13.89
CA LYS A 70 -3.69 3.56 15.32
C LYS A 70 -4.72 2.72 16.06
N ASP A 71 -4.25 1.65 16.70
CA ASP A 71 -5.10 0.84 17.56
C ASP A 71 -5.30 1.54 18.93
N PRO A 72 -6.55 1.81 19.35
CA PRO A 72 -6.81 2.55 20.59
C PRO A 72 -6.46 1.77 21.85
N ASN A 73 -6.32 0.44 21.77
CA ASN A 73 -5.98 -0.40 22.92
C ASN A 73 -4.48 -0.59 23.09
N SER A 74 -3.73 -0.60 21.98
CA SER A 74 -2.31 -0.99 21.98
C SER A 74 -1.34 0.18 21.81
N CYS A 75 -1.81 1.40 21.51
CA CYS A 75 -0.97 2.54 21.11
C CYS A 75 0.05 2.22 19.99
N LEU A 76 -0.19 1.13 19.25
CA LEU A 76 0.65 0.64 18.17
C LEU A 76 -0.03 0.94 16.84
N CYS A 77 0.75 1.46 15.90
CA CYS A 77 0.35 1.63 14.52
C CYS A 77 0.29 0.27 13.82
N LYS A 78 -0.90 -0.13 13.38
CA LYS A 78 -1.12 -1.29 12.52
C LYS A 78 -1.12 -0.83 11.08
N TYR A 79 -0.41 -1.53 10.22
CA TYR A 79 -0.30 -1.18 8.80
C TYR A 79 -1.10 -2.16 7.97
N VAL A 80 -1.90 -1.63 7.06
CA VAL A 80 -2.82 -2.40 6.22
C VAL A 80 -2.51 -2.12 4.76
N LEU A 81 -2.29 -3.18 3.98
CA LEU A 81 -2.19 -3.12 2.53
C LEU A 81 -3.49 -3.64 1.91
N ILE A 82 -4.19 -2.77 1.20
CA ILE A 82 -5.46 -3.06 0.52
C ILE A 82 -5.19 -3.18 -0.97
N ASN A 83 -5.49 -4.34 -1.54
CA ASN A 83 -5.51 -4.53 -2.99
C ASN A 83 -6.91 -4.19 -3.52
N TRP A 84 -7.06 -2.98 -4.06
CA TRP A 84 -8.30 -2.54 -4.68
C TRP A 84 -8.31 -2.90 -6.16
N THR A 85 -9.34 -3.62 -6.58
CA THR A 85 -9.56 -3.97 -7.98
C THR A 85 -10.90 -3.42 -8.41
N GLY A 86 -10.88 -2.31 -9.14
CA GLY A 86 -12.09 -1.69 -9.65
C GLY A 86 -12.91 -2.62 -10.57
N GLU A 87 -14.22 -2.46 -10.54
CA GLU A 87 -15.17 -3.26 -11.31
C GLU A 87 -14.95 -3.15 -12.83
N GLY A 88 -14.53 -1.97 -13.31
CA GLY A 88 -14.25 -1.69 -14.72
C GLY A 88 -12.95 -2.30 -15.26
N VAL A 89 -12.17 -2.99 -14.42
CA VAL A 89 -10.92 -3.63 -14.83
C VAL A 89 -11.21 -4.92 -15.60
N LYS A 90 -10.56 -5.11 -16.75
CA LYS A 90 -10.66 -6.35 -17.54
C LYS A 90 -10.18 -7.57 -16.74
N ASP A 91 -10.89 -8.70 -16.80
CA ASP A 91 -10.57 -9.90 -16.01
C ASP A 91 -9.16 -10.45 -16.26
N SER A 92 -8.67 -10.36 -17.50
CA SER A 92 -7.28 -10.71 -17.84
C SER A 92 -6.26 -9.91 -17.02
N ARG A 93 -6.54 -8.62 -16.77
CA ARG A 93 -5.69 -7.74 -15.97
C ARG A 93 -5.80 -8.07 -14.47
N LYS A 94 -7.00 -8.41 -13.98
CA LYS A 94 -7.22 -8.82 -12.58
C LYS A 94 -6.35 -10.04 -12.23
N GLY A 95 -6.35 -11.06 -13.09
CA GLY A 95 -5.53 -12.26 -12.89
C GLY A 95 -4.02 -11.99 -12.89
N GLN A 96 -3.54 -11.06 -13.72
CA GLN A 96 -2.13 -10.64 -13.72
C GLN A 96 -1.75 -9.88 -12.44
N CYS A 97 -2.59 -8.93 -12.03
CA CYS A 97 -2.36 -8.10 -10.85
C CYS A 97 -2.43 -8.86 -9.52
N ALA A 98 -3.14 -10.00 -9.47
CA ALA A 98 -3.18 -10.86 -8.29
C ALA A 98 -1.78 -11.36 -7.88
N ASN A 99 -0.92 -11.67 -8.85
CA ASN A 99 0.46 -12.08 -8.56
C ASN A 99 1.35 -10.89 -8.13
N HIS A 100 0.99 -9.66 -8.50
CA HIS A 100 1.76 -8.47 -8.15
C HIS A 100 1.60 -8.07 -6.68
N VAL A 101 0.50 -8.48 -6.01
CA VAL A 101 0.24 -8.17 -4.60
C VAL A 101 1.39 -8.65 -3.71
N ILE A 102 1.94 -9.84 -3.99
CA ILE A 102 3.04 -10.43 -3.22
C ILE A 102 4.31 -9.58 -3.35
N SER A 103 4.65 -9.17 -4.57
CA SER A 103 5.79 -8.28 -4.83
C SER A 103 5.62 -6.93 -4.15
N MET A 104 4.41 -6.36 -4.16
CA MET A 104 4.10 -5.11 -3.48
C MET A 104 4.22 -5.23 -1.96
N GLY A 105 3.67 -6.30 -1.37
CA GLY A 105 3.78 -6.57 0.07
C GLY A 105 5.23 -6.78 0.52
N ASN A 106 6.05 -7.43 -0.31
CA ASN A 106 7.48 -7.58 -0.04
C ASN A 106 8.26 -6.26 -0.15
N PHE A 107 7.78 -5.33 -0.96
CA PHE A 107 8.38 -4.01 -1.11
C PHE A 107 8.02 -3.07 0.05
N LEU A 108 6.73 -3.02 0.41
CA LEU A 108 6.18 -2.22 1.49
C LEU A 108 6.34 -2.90 2.86
N ARG A 109 7.39 -3.70 3.05
CA ARG A 109 7.54 -4.60 4.20
C ARG A 109 7.69 -3.81 5.49
N VAL A 110 6.58 -3.62 6.16
CA VAL A 110 6.51 -3.09 7.52
C VAL A 110 7.09 -4.15 8.44
N ARG A 111 8.29 -3.89 8.95
CA ARG A 111 8.73 -4.56 10.17
C ARG A 111 7.95 -3.92 11.31
N CYS A 112 6.99 -4.62 11.88
CA CYS A 112 6.49 -4.24 13.20
C CYS A 112 7.71 -4.20 14.14
N PRO A 113 7.95 -3.09 14.88
CA PRO A 113 9.02 -3.06 15.86
C PRO A 113 8.86 -4.13 16.97
N CYS A 114 7.67 -4.74 17.09
CA CYS A 114 7.39 -5.83 18.01
C CYS A 114 7.82 -7.24 17.55
N ASP A 115 8.36 -7.40 16.34
CA ASP A 115 8.81 -8.71 15.82
C ASP A 115 10.01 -9.29 16.60
N HIS A 116 10.62 -8.51 17.50
CA HIS A 116 11.64 -8.99 18.43
C HIS A 116 11.10 -9.61 19.74
N GLN A 117 9.79 -9.60 19.99
CA GLN A 117 9.20 -10.21 21.21
C GLN A 117 8.27 -11.40 20.95
N CYS A 118 7.98 -11.74 19.70
CA CYS A 118 7.06 -12.85 19.36
C CYS A 118 7.76 -14.12 18.84
N THR A 119 9.02 -14.34 19.19
CA THR A 119 9.73 -15.64 18.99
C THR A 119 9.90 -16.40 20.31
N GLY A 120 8.93 -16.29 21.22
CA GLY A 120 8.97 -16.89 22.56
C GLY A 120 7.64 -17.47 23.04
N ARG A 121 6.99 -18.31 22.23
CA ARG A 121 6.05 -19.33 22.72
C ARG A 121 6.34 -20.65 22.00
N GLY A 122 7.32 -21.36 22.54
CA GLY A 122 7.43 -22.82 22.48
C GLY A 122 7.04 -23.39 23.84
#